data_AF-A0A2D9N4V6-F1
#
_entry.id   AF-A0A2D9N4V6-F1
#
_cell.length_a   1.000
_cell.length_b   1.000
_cell.length_c   1.000
_cell.angle_alpha   90.00
_cell.angle_beta   90.00
_cell.angle_gamma   90.00
#
_symmetry.space_group_name_H-M   'P 1'
#
loop_
_entity.id
_entity.type
_entity.pdbx_description
1 polymer ?
#
loop_
_entity_poly.entity_id
_entity_poly.type
_entity_poly.pdbx_seq_one_letter_code
_entity_poly.pdbx_strand_id
1 'polypeptide(L)'
;MQHLELDGFTGTSILLIDDNDFFTWWDFSSPGNFSDPQSQILRYDAHQYHLLGTDVLEKWKKGDKYIVFEYDLKKLKTAIKEWETINSDIAKVFKKAVLGGHLTHQWNPCGRLSNGLLAFDMVTPPDEDVKKIVIKMTHAFEQAYVRFLDLQKAEAQTREAQIEAALEKVRSRSLAMTKPDELQEVVTIVAEKLKELGVIFDAGGVILCTYFPDNKDVMHWIAAPDFSYSGKYLVPYFQNPIFDDAWESKLGGDAYFSKEFSVEDKNAFFQYAFEHSDYKHFPEAFKQHALLAEKHTLSAAWPENSGII
;
A
#
# COMPACT_ATOMS: atom_id res chain seq x y z
N MET A 1 -27.36 -10.55 -8.80
CA MET A 1 -27.65 -10.61 -10.25
C MET A 1 -28.46 -11.84 -10.66
N GLN A 2 -28.50 -12.94 -9.90
CA GLN A 2 -29.34 -14.12 -10.19
C GLN A 2 -30.86 -13.84 -10.26
N HIS A 3 -31.35 -12.68 -9.79
CA HIS A 3 -32.76 -12.28 -9.85
C HIS A 3 -33.14 -11.48 -11.10
N LEU A 4 -32.20 -11.18 -12.01
CA LEU A 4 -32.49 -10.35 -13.19
C LEU A 4 -33.05 -11.16 -14.37
N GLU A 5 -33.08 -12.50 -14.30
CA GLU A 5 -33.60 -13.41 -15.34
C GLU A 5 -33.20 -13.01 -16.77
N LEU A 6 -31.95 -12.55 -16.96
CA LEU A 6 -31.44 -12.18 -18.27
C LEU A 6 -31.07 -13.43 -19.03
N ASP A 7 -31.79 -13.68 -20.12
CA ASP A 7 -31.51 -14.81 -21.00
C ASP A 7 -30.06 -14.76 -21.50
N GLY A 8 -29.38 -15.89 -21.44
CA GLY A 8 -27.99 -16.03 -21.84
C GLY A 8 -26.94 -15.30 -20.99
N PHE A 9 -27.29 -14.65 -19.87
CA PHE A 9 -26.29 -14.01 -18.99
C PHE A 9 -25.41 -15.04 -18.26
N THR A 10 -24.10 -14.89 -18.35
CA THR A 10 -23.11 -15.82 -17.75
C THR A 10 -22.12 -15.14 -16.81
N GLY A 11 -22.10 -13.82 -16.73
CA GLY A 11 -21.07 -13.13 -15.96
C GLY A 11 -21.10 -11.61 -16.09
N THR A 12 -20.28 -10.97 -15.26
CA THR A 12 -19.98 -9.56 -15.40
C THR A 12 -18.50 -9.34 -15.10
N SER A 13 -17.96 -8.29 -15.68
CA SER A 13 -16.64 -7.83 -15.36
C SER A 13 -16.51 -6.32 -15.42
N ILE A 14 -15.49 -5.80 -14.73
CA ILE A 14 -15.10 -4.41 -14.75
C ILE A 14 -13.68 -4.33 -15.27
N LEU A 15 -13.46 -3.56 -16.31
CA LEU A 15 -12.15 -3.29 -16.89
C LEU A 15 -11.81 -1.83 -16.60
N LEU A 16 -10.76 -1.59 -15.82
CA LEU A 16 -10.21 -0.25 -15.61
C LEU A 16 -8.97 -0.08 -16.50
N ILE A 17 -8.82 1.13 -17.05
CA ILE A 17 -7.77 1.54 -17.97
C ILE A 17 -7.06 2.72 -17.33
N ASP A 18 -5.75 2.61 -17.11
CA ASP A 18 -4.95 3.71 -16.56
C ASP A 18 -4.34 4.60 -17.66
N ASP A 19 -3.66 5.67 -17.22
CA ASP A 19 -3.07 6.67 -18.12
C ASP A 19 -1.96 6.10 -19.03
N ASN A 20 -1.43 4.92 -18.73
CA ASN A 20 -0.43 4.22 -19.52
C ASN A 20 -1.06 3.10 -20.37
N ASP A 21 -2.38 3.11 -20.55
CA ASP A 21 -3.15 2.09 -21.26
C ASP A 21 -3.00 0.66 -20.67
N PHE A 22 -2.63 0.53 -19.38
CA PHE A 22 -2.69 -0.76 -18.70
C PHE A 22 -4.12 -1.09 -18.29
N PHE A 23 -4.49 -2.35 -18.51
CA PHE A 23 -5.78 -2.89 -18.12
C PHE A 23 -5.67 -3.51 -16.74
N THR A 24 -6.61 -3.18 -15.86
CA THR A 24 -6.90 -3.91 -14.62
C THR A 24 -8.30 -4.46 -14.71
N TRP A 25 -8.42 -5.78 -14.90
CA TRP A 25 -9.69 -6.45 -15.15
C TRP A 25 -10.10 -7.23 -13.90
N TRP A 26 -11.28 -6.93 -13.39
CA TRP A 26 -11.98 -7.62 -12.32
C TRP A 26 -13.07 -8.47 -12.95
N ASP A 27 -12.81 -9.77 -13.06
CA ASP A 27 -13.75 -10.71 -13.67
C ASP A 27 -14.50 -11.51 -12.62
N PHE A 28 -15.83 -11.55 -12.75
CA PHE A 28 -16.75 -12.35 -11.94
C PHE A 28 -17.53 -13.33 -12.80
N SER A 29 -17.05 -13.60 -14.02
CA SER A 29 -17.73 -14.43 -15.00
C SER A 29 -17.49 -15.93 -14.79
N SER A 30 -18.44 -16.72 -15.30
CA SER A 30 -18.26 -18.14 -15.56
C SER A 30 -18.44 -18.37 -17.07
N PRO A 31 -17.36 -18.47 -17.86
CA PRO A 31 -17.46 -18.61 -19.30
C PRO A 31 -18.34 -19.80 -19.71
N GLY A 32 -19.45 -19.53 -20.42
CA GLY A 32 -20.41 -20.57 -20.81
C GLY A 32 -21.17 -21.21 -19.64
N ASN A 33 -21.21 -20.55 -18.48
CA ASN A 33 -21.77 -21.06 -17.22
C ASN A 33 -21.19 -22.43 -16.82
N PHE A 34 -19.90 -22.63 -17.13
CA PHE A 34 -19.23 -23.93 -17.09
C PHE A 34 -18.63 -24.28 -15.71
N SER A 35 -18.47 -23.29 -14.81
CA SER A 35 -17.96 -23.47 -13.44
C SER A 35 -18.57 -22.50 -12.43
N ASP A 36 -18.27 -22.64 -11.14
CA ASP A 36 -18.58 -21.61 -10.14
C ASP A 36 -17.75 -20.34 -10.44
N PRO A 37 -18.37 -19.14 -10.47
CA PRO A 37 -17.64 -17.90 -10.70
C PRO A 37 -16.69 -17.61 -9.53
N GLN A 38 -15.39 -17.53 -9.81
CA GLN A 38 -14.38 -17.05 -8.87
C GLN A 38 -13.90 -15.67 -9.32
N SER A 39 -13.84 -14.72 -8.38
CA SER A 39 -13.32 -13.38 -8.67
C SER A 39 -11.85 -13.45 -9.04
N GLN A 40 -11.48 -12.90 -10.19
CA GLN A 40 -10.08 -12.78 -10.61
C GLN A 40 -9.73 -11.33 -10.87
N ILE A 41 -8.54 -10.93 -10.45
CA ILE A 41 -7.96 -9.62 -10.74
C ILE A 41 -6.68 -9.86 -11.55
N LEU A 42 -6.62 -9.25 -12.73
CA LEU A 42 -5.51 -9.38 -13.65
C LEU A 42 -5.12 -8.01 -14.20
N ARG A 43 -3.81 -7.82 -14.37
CA ARG A 43 -3.24 -6.57 -14.87
C ARG A 43 -2.27 -6.84 -16.01
N TYR A 44 -2.48 -6.22 -17.16
CA TYR A 44 -1.64 -6.39 -18.34
C TYR A 44 -1.64 -5.13 -19.23
N ASP A 45 -0.63 -5.03 -20.10
CA ASP A 45 -0.49 -3.95 -21.08
C ASP A 45 -1.39 -4.21 -22.29
N ALA A 46 -2.32 -3.30 -22.59
CA ALA A 46 -3.27 -3.46 -23.69
C ALA A 46 -2.59 -3.52 -25.06
N HIS A 47 -1.39 -2.95 -25.22
CA HIS A 47 -0.69 -2.93 -26.51
C HIS A 47 -0.07 -4.27 -26.88
N GLN A 48 0.05 -5.20 -25.93
CA GLN A 48 0.58 -6.54 -26.18
C GLN A 48 -0.42 -7.47 -26.87
N TYR A 49 -1.71 -7.10 -26.88
CA TYR A 49 -2.79 -7.94 -27.35
C TYR A 49 -3.65 -7.21 -28.36
N HIS A 50 -4.10 -7.93 -29.39
CA HIS A 50 -4.95 -7.32 -30.39
C HIS A 50 -6.40 -7.32 -29.95
N LEU A 51 -6.94 -8.52 -29.68
CA LEU A 51 -8.37 -8.70 -29.47
C LEU A 51 -8.79 -8.29 -28.06
N LEU A 52 -8.04 -8.70 -27.03
CA LEU A 52 -8.29 -8.37 -25.63
C LEU A 52 -7.56 -7.10 -25.17
N GLY A 53 -6.96 -6.36 -26.11
CA GLY A 53 -6.12 -5.18 -25.85
C GLY A 53 -6.50 -4.01 -26.75
N THR A 54 -5.73 -3.79 -27.81
CA THR A 54 -5.86 -2.64 -28.73
C THR A 54 -7.27 -2.45 -29.29
N ASP A 55 -8.01 -3.49 -29.71
CA ASP A 55 -9.40 -3.35 -30.19
C ASP A 55 -10.34 -2.81 -29.08
N VAL A 56 -10.16 -3.28 -27.85
CA VAL A 56 -10.91 -2.79 -26.68
C VAL A 56 -10.57 -1.34 -26.40
N LEU A 57 -9.28 -1.01 -26.38
CA LEU A 57 -8.78 0.33 -26.11
C LEU A 57 -9.27 1.35 -27.14
N GLU A 58 -9.17 1.02 -28.43
CA GLU A 58 -9.63 1.87 -29.53
C GLU A 58 -11.14 2.15 -29.44
N LYS A 59 -11.95 1.11 -29.17
CA LYS A 59 -13.40 1.28 -29.01
C LYS A 59 -13.76 2.10 -27.77
N TRP A 60 -13.07 1.89 -26.65
CA TRP A 60 -13.29 2.70 -25.46
C TRP A 60 -12.92 4.18 -25.68
N LYS A 61 -11.81 4.45 -26.40
CA LYS A 61 -11.35 5.81 -26.76
C LYS A 61 -12.33 6.55 -27.68
N LYS A 62 -13.17 5.86 -28.46
CA LYS A 62 -14.23 6.50 -29.28
C LYS A 62 -15.29 7.24 -28.45
N GLY A 63 -15.50 6.86 -27.19
CA GLY A 63 -16.40 7.58 -26.28
C GLY A 63 -17.86 7.12 -26.30
N ASP A 64 -18.18 6.04 -27.00
CA ASP A 64 -19.55 5.51 -27.04
C ASP A 64 -19.99 5.02 -25.65
N LYS A 65 -21.19 5.41 -25.22
CA LYS A 65 -21.73 5.05 -23.89
C LYS A 65 -22.01 3.55 -23.74
N TYR A 66 -22.28 2.88 -24.86
CA TYR A 66 -22.62 1.47 -24.92
C TYR A 66 -21.89 0.84 -26.11
N ILE A 67 -21.15 -0.23 -25.85
CA ILE A 67 -20.29 -0.91 -26.81
C ILE A 67 -20.61 -2.39 -26.71
N VAL A 68 -20.76 -3.10 -27.83
CA VAL A 68 -20.90 -4.57 -27.81
C VAL A 68 -19.68 -5.19 -28.47
N PHE A 69 -18.95 -6.01 -27.73
CA PHE A 69 -17.92 -6.86 -28.31
C PHE A 69 -18.52 -8.21 -28.63
N GLU A 70 -18.38 -8.63 -29.89
CA GLU A 70 -18.91 -9.90 -30.38
C GLU A 70 -17.75 -10.85 -30.70
N TYR A 71 -17.80 -12.03 -30.10
CA TYR A 71 -16.84 -13.10 -30.22
C TYR A 71 -17.51 -14.33 -30.80
N ASP A 72 -17.45 -14.46 -32.12
CA ASP A 72 -17.74 -15.71 -32.79
C ASP A 72 -16.69 -16.79 -32.43
N LEU A 73 -16.94 -18.04 -32.82
CA LEU A 73 -16.03 -19.16 -32.55
C LEU A 73 -14.57 -18.91 -33.02
N LYS A 74 -14.38 -18.14 -34.10
CA LYS A 74 -13.03 -17.83 -34.61
C LYS A 74 -12.32 -16.87 -33.66
N LYS A 75 -12.99 -15.81 -33.24
CA LYS A 75 -12.46 -14.84 -32.26
C LYS A 75 -12.26 -15.47 -30.88
N LEU A 76 -13.17 -16.34 -30.43
CA LEU A 76 -13.02 -17.09 -29.18
C LEU A 76 -11.74 -17.94 -29.19
N LYS A 77 -11.44 -18.62 -30.29
CA LYS A 77 -10.18 -19.37 -30.45
C LYS A 77 -8.93 -18.48 -30.46
N THR A 78 -9.03 -17.25 -30.96
CA THR A 78 -7.95 -16.26 -30.87
C THR A 78 -7.78 -15.75 -29.44
N ALA A 79 -8.88 -15.40 -28.77
CA ALA A 79 -8.88 -14.95 -27.38
C ALA A 79 -8.23 -15.97 -26.43
N ILE A 80 -8.46 -17.28 -26.65
CA ILE A 80 -7.79 -18.33 -25.88
C ILE A 80 -6.26 -18.21 -25.95
N LYS A 81 -5.68 -17.87 -27.11
CA LYS A 81 -4.22 -17.75 -27.25
C LYS A 81 -3.68 -16.53 -26.51
N GLU A 82 -4.39 -15.42 -26.56
CA GLU A 82 -4.03 -14.23 -25.78
C GLU A 82 -4.14 -14.54 -24.28
N TRP A 83 -5.24 -15.18 -23.85
CA TRP A 83 -5.42 -15.63 -22.47
C TRP A 83 -4.34 -16.60 -21.99
N GLU A 84 -3.86 -17.52 -22.83
CA GLU A 84 -2.76 -18.44 -22.46
C GLU A 84 -1.49 -17.67 -22.01
N THR A 85 -1.29 -16.45 -22.50
CA THR A 85 -0.19 -15.57 -22.09
C THR A 85 -0.55 -14.63 -20.93
N ILE A 86 -1.79 -14.12 -20.89
CA ILE A 86 -2.25 -13.19 -19.85
C ILE A 86 -2.45 -13.93 -18.51
N ASN A 87 -3.18 -15.05 -18.56
CA ASN A 87 -3.51 -15.85 -17.39
C ASN A 87 -3.85 -17.29 -17.82
N SER A 88 -2.95 -18.22 -17.52
CA SER A 88 -3.08 -19.61 -17.94
C SER A 88 -4.28 -20.34 -17.35
N ASP A 89 -4.79 -19.91 -16.19
CA ASP A 89 -5.93 -20.55 -15.54
C ASP A 89 -7.25 -20.13 -16.17
N ILE A 90 -7.42 -18.85 -16.48
CA ILE A 90 -8.54 -18.35 -17.30
C ILE A 90 -8.52 -19.02 -18.66
N ALA A 91 -7.35 -19.12 -19.28
CA ALA A 91 -7.20 -19.77 -20.57
C ALA A 91 -7.68 -21.23 -20.56
N LYS A 92 -7.37 -21.99 -19.49
CA LYS A 92 -7.85 -23.38 -19.33
C LYS A 92 -9.38 -23.44 -19.28
N VAL A 93 -10.03 -22.54 -18.53
CA VAL A 93 -11.50 -22.48 -18.41
C VAL A 93 -12.14 -22.17 -19.76
N PHE A 94 -11.70 -21.09 -20.43
CA PHE A 94 -12.19 -20.72 -21.77
C PHE A 94 -11.95 -21.83 -22.80
N LYS A 95 -10.76 -22.43 -22.80
CA LYS A 95 -10.42 -23.52 -23.73
C LYS A 95 -11.33 -24.73 -23.54
N LYS A 96 -11.65 -25.10 -22.29
CA LYS A 96 -12.57 -26.20 -21.99
C LYS A 96 -13.99 -25.89 -22.46
N ALA A 97 -14.49 -24.67 -22.21
CA ALA A 97 -15.83 -24.25 -22.64
C ALA A 97 -15.95 -24.22 -24.18
N VAL A 98 -14.97 -23.64 -24.88
CA VAL A 98 -14.99 -23.50 -26.35
C VAL A 98 -14.78 -24.84 -27.06
N LEU A 99 -13.77 -25.62 -26.65
CA LEU A 99 -13.50 -26.92 -27.30
C LEU A 99 -14.54 -27.98 -26.96
N GLY A 100 -15.17 -27.90 -25.79
CA GLY A 100 -16.30 -28.74 -25.40
C GLY A 100 -17.63 -28.37 -26.08
N GLY A 101 -17.68 -27.27 -26.83
CA GLY A 101 -18.89 -26.81 -27.51
C GLY A 101 -19.90 -26.11 -26.60
N HIS A 102 -19.54 -25.82 -25.35
CA HIS A 102 -20.37 -25.08 -24.39
C HIS A 102 -20.35 -23.56 -24.65
N LEU A 103 -19.32 -23.06 -25.33
CA LEU A 103 -19.21 -21.66 -25.74
C LEU A 103 -18.84 -21.58 -27.22
N THR A 104 -19.84 -21.31 -28.06
CA THR A 104 -19.66 -21.18 -29.52
C THR A 104 -19.75 -19.74 -30.00
N HIS A 105 -20.37 -18.87 -29.20
CA HIS A 105 -20.53 -17.44 -29.44
C HIS A 105 -20.64 -16.72 -28.09
N GLN A 106 -19.99 -15.57 -27.96
CA GLN A 106 -20.13 -14.68 -26.81
C GLN A 106 -20.39 -13.23 -27.25
N TRP A 107 -21.28 -12.55 -26.55
CA TRP A 107 -21.48 -11.11 -26.64
C TRP A 107 -21.11 -10.47 -25.30
N ASN A 108 -20.37 -9.37 -25.38
CA ASN A 108 -20.05 -8.54 -24.24
C ASN A 108 -20.62 -7.15 -24.42
N PRO A 109 -21.89 -6.92 -24.04
CA PRO A 109 -22.43 -5.58 -23.94
C PRO A 109 -21.78 -4.87 -22.75
N CYS A 110 -21.17 -3.72 -23.04
CA CYS A 110 -20.40 -2.92 -22.12
C CYS A 110 -20.99 -1.52 -22.02
N GLY A 111 -21.10 -1.01 -20.79
CA GLY A 111 -21.28 0.41 -20.57
C GLY A 111 -19.94 1.07 -20.30
N ARG A 112 -19.78 2.30 -20.80
CA ARG A 112 -18.53 3.04 -20.69
C ARG A 112 -18.42 3.77 -19.36
N LEU A 113 -17.31 3.54 -18.66
CA LEU A 113 -16.83 4.29 -17.50
C LEU A 113 -15.85 5.38 -17.93
N SER A 114 -15.59 6.39 -17.09
CA SER A 114 -14.62 7.44 -17.42
C SER A 114 -13.22 6.89 -17.66
N ASN A 115 -12.86 5.82 -16.94
CA ASN A 115 -11.57 5.15 -16.94
C ASN A 115 -11.71 3.65 -17.26
N GLY A 116 -12.73 3.23 -18.02
CA GLY A 116 -12.92 1.81 -18.26
C GLY A 116 -14.24 1.38 -18.87
N LEU A 117 -14.59 0.11 -18.65
CA LEU A 117 -15.81 -0.54 -19.10
C LEU A 117 -16.40 -1.39 -17.97
N LEU A 118 -17.72 -1.40 -17.87
CA LEU A 118 -18.47 -2.44 -17.16
C LEU A 118 -19.10 -3.35 -18.21
N ALA A 119 -18.72 -4.62 -18.23
CA ALA A 119 -19.14 -5.60 -19.21
C ALA A 119 -20.07 -6.64 -18.58
N PHE A 120 -21.07 -7.08 -19.33
CA PHE A 120 -21.77 -8.33 -19.07
C PHE A 120 -21.24 -9.39 -20.04
N ASP A 121 -21.28 -10.65 -19.64
CA ASP A 121 -20.97 -11.80 -20.48
C ASP A 121 -22.25 -12.50 -20.86
N MET A 122 -22.48 -12.68 -22.16
CA MET A 122 -23.70 -13.26 -22.68
C MET A 122 -23.44 -14.31 -23.76
N VAL A 123 -24.24 -15.38 -23.76
CA VAL A 123 -24.26 -16.42 -24.80
C VAL A 123 -25.45 -16.29 -25.76
N THR A 124 -26.22 -15.21 -25.63
CA THR A 124 -27.26 -14.78 -26.57
C THR A 124 -27.04 -13.30 -26.94
N PRO A 125 -27.48 -12.84 -28.13
CA PRO A 125 -27.36 -11.44 -28.50
C PRO A 125 -28.09 -10.52 -27.51
N PRO A 126 -27.48 -9.41 -27.06
CA PRO A 126 -28.10 -8.51 -26.11
C PRO A 126 -29.26 -7.74 -26.76
N ASP A 127 -30.41 -7.73 -26.09
CA ASP A 127 -31.57 -6.94 -26.51
C ASP A 127 -31.55 -5.51 -25.92
N GLU A 128 -32.61 -4.75 -26.18
CA GLU A 128 -32.74 -3.39 -25.67
C GLU A 128 -32.90 -3.31 -24.14
N ASP A 129 -33.37 -4.36 -23.48
CA ASP A 129 -33.50 -4.37 -22.03
C ASP A 129 -32.15 -4.64 -21.35
N VAL A 130 -31.34 -5.55 -21.89
CA VAL A 130 -29.93 -5.73 -21.50
C VAL A 130 -29.18 -4.40 -21.64
N LYS A 131 -29.31 -3.71 -22.77
CA LYS A 131 -28.67 -2.41 -22.99
C LYS A 131 -29.06 -1.37 -21.94
N LYS A 132 -30.36 -1.25 -21.63
CA LYS A 132 -30.85 -0.35 -20.57
C LYS A 132 -30.26 -0.71 -19.21
N ILE A 133 -30.18 -2.00 -18.89
CA ILE A 133 -29.63 -2.49 -17.61
C ILE A 133 -28.15 -2.18 -17.52
N VAL A 134 -27.36 -2.51 -18.55
CA VAL A 134 -25.92 -2.25 -18.61
C VAL A 134 -25.65 -0.75 -18.43
N ILE A 135 -26.36 0.13 -19.14
CA ILE A 135 -26.20 1.59 -19.00
C ILE A 135 -26.53 2.05 -17.56
N LYS A 136 -27.63 1.56 -16.97
CA LYS A 136 -28.03 1.94 -15.60
C LYS A 136 -27.02 1.46 -14.56
N MET A 137 -26.57 0.21 -14.67
CA MET A 137 -25.56 -0.37 -13.77
C MET A 137 -24.23 0.35 -13.90
N THR A 138 -23.81 0.68 -15.12
CA THR A 138 -22.60 1.46 -15.39
C THR A 138 -22.67 2.82 -14.72
N HIS A 139 -23.79 3.54 -14.85
CA HIS A 139 -23.96 4.84 -14.21
C HIS A 139 -23.95 4.76 -12.69
N ALA A 140 -24.61 3.77 -12.09
CA ALA A 140 -24.59 3.56 -10.65
C ALA A 140 -23.18 3.20 -10.14
N PHE A 141 -22.46 2.35 -10.87
CA PHE A 141 -21.09 1.99 -10.56
C PHE A 141 -20.15 3.19 -10.67
N GLU A 142 -20.21 3.94 -11.76
CA GLU A 142 -19.41 5.15 -11.99
C GLU A 142 -19.56 6.15 -10.83
N GLN A 143 -20.80 6.41 -10.39
CA GLN A 143 -21.05 7.31 -9.27
C GLN A 143 -20.41 6.82 -7.97
N ALA A 144 -20.55 5.53 -7.66
CA ALA A 144 -19.95 4.93 -6.46
C ALA A 144 -18.42 4.94 -6.54
N TYR A 145 -17.87 4.66 -7.71
CA TYR A 145 -16.43 4.59 -7.94
C TYR A 145 -15.77 5.97 -7.88
N VAL A 146 -16.37 6.99 -8.50
CA VAL A 146 -15.92 8.39 -8.35
C VAL A 146 -15.95 8.81 -6.88
N ARG A 147 -17.03 8.47 -6.15
CA ARG A 147 -17.12 8.77 -4.71
C ARG A 147 -16.03 8.08 -3.90
N PHE A 148 -15.69 6.84 -4.25
CA PHE A 148 -14.59 6.11 -3.62
C PHE A 148 -13.24 6.78 -3.89
N LEU A 149 -12.97 7.22 -5.12
CA LEU A 149 -11.75 7.96 -5.46
C LEU A 149 -11.66 9.31 -4.73
N ASP A 150 -12.77 10.04 -4.64
CA ASP A 150 -12.85 11.30 -3.89
C ASP A 150 -12.54 11.08 -2.40
N LEU A 151 -13.03 9.98 -1.81
CA LEU A 151 -12.73 9.63 -0.42
C LEU A 151 -11.26 9.27 -0.22
N GLN A 152 -10.66 8.44 -1.09
CA GLN A 152 -9.22 8.14 -1.00
C GLN A 152 -8.38 9.42 -1.08
N LYS A 153 -8.73 10.32 -2.00
CA LYS A 153 -8.04 11.61 -2.13
C LYS A 153 -8.20 12.46 -0.88
N ALA A 154 -9.40 12.53 -0.31
CA ALA A 154 -9.66 13.29 0.92
C ALA A 154 -8.93 12.70 2.13
N GLU A 155 -8.85 11.37 2.23
CA GLU A 155 -8.10 10.66 3.28
C GLU A 155 -6.60 10.95 3.17
N ALA A 156 -6.03 10.86 1.97
CA ALA A 156 -4.62 11.19 1.72
C ALA A 156 -4.31 12.66 2.05
N GLN A 157 -5.17 13.60 1.63
CA GLN A 157 -5.02 15.02 1.95
C GLN A 157 -5.15 15.31 3.45
N THR A 158 -6.07 14.64 4.13
CA THR A 158 -6.23 14.76 5.58
C THR A 158 -4.99 14.24 6.31
N ARG A 159 -4.45 13.10 5.86
CA ARG A 159 -3.21 12.54 6.40
C ARG A 159 -2.03 13.50 6.22
N GLU A 160 -1.86 14.08 5.03
CA GLU A 160 -0.81 15.05 4.77
C GLU A 160 -0.95 16.31 5.64
N ALA A 161 -2.16 16.85 5.76
CA ALA A 161 -2.43 18.00 6.62
C ALA A 161 -2.13 17.72 8.11
N GLN A 162 -2.36 16.50 8.59
CA GLN A 162 -1.97 16.09 9.93
C GLN A 162 -0.44 16.06 10.11
N ILE A 163 0.29 15.57 9.10
CA ILE A 163 1.76 15.54 9.12
C ILE A 163 2.31 16.98 9.14
N GLU A 164 1.83 17.86 8.26
CA GLU A 164 2.26 19.26 8.23
C GLU A 164 1.95 20.00 9.53
N ALA A 165 0.76 19.78 10.12
CA ALA A 165 0.41 20.36 11.41
C ALA A 165 1.33 19.86 12.55
N ALA A 166 1.69 18.58 12.54
CA ALA A 166 2.65 18.00 13.48
C ALA A 166 4.04 18.62 13.32
N LEU A 167 4.52 18.75 12.07
CA LEU A 167 5.81 19.37 11.76
C LEU A 167 5.86 20.83 12.22
N GLU A 168 4.81 21.60 11.98
CA GLU A 168 4.76 23.01 12.39
C GLU A 168 4.75 23.15 13.93
N LYS A 169 4.12 22.22 14.65
CA LYS A 169 4.18 22.20 16.13
C LYS A 169 5.59 21.94 16.64
N VAL A 170 6.30 20.98 16.05
CA VAL A 170 7.71 20.71 16.38
C VAL A 170 8.56 21.93 16.05
N ARG A 171 8.41 22.51 14.85
CA ARG A 171 9.13 23.72 14.42
C ARG A 171 8.90 24.89 15.36
N SER A 172 7.65 25.16 15.72
CA SER A 172 7.28 26.25 16.62
C SER A 172 7.91 26.09 18.01
N ARG A 173 7.91 24.88 18.59
CA ARG A 173 8.60 24.65 19.88
C ARG A 173 10.10 24.84 19.74
N SER A 174 10.72 24.28 18.70
CA SER A 174 12.16 24.41 18.46
C SER A 174 12.60 25.86 18.28
N LEU A 175 11.82 26.69 17.58
CA LEU A 175 12.12 28.12 17.40
C LEU A 175 11.97 28.93 18.70
N ALA A 176 11.11 28.48 19.61
CA ALA A 176 10.92 29.08 20.91
C ALA A 176 11.94 28.58 21.96
N MET A 177 12.93 27.79 21.55
CA MET A 177 13.96 27.25 22.44
C MET A 177 15.02 28.31 22.75
N THR A 178 15.27 28.57 24.04
CA THR A 178 16.29 29.56 24.47
C THR A 178 17.50 28.97 25.17
N LYS A 179 17.38 27.73 25.67
CA LYS A 179 18.44 27.00 26.38
C LYS A 179 18.56 25.57 25.84
N PRO A 180 19.76 24.97 25.85
CA PRO A 180 19.96 23.60 25.37
C PRO A 180 19.08 22.55 26.07
N ASP A 181 18.81 22.72 27.37
CA ASP A 181 18.01 21.74 28.13
C ASP A 181 16.52 21.74 27.75
N GLU A 182 16.03 22.79 27.07
CA GLU A 182 14.67 22.85 26.53
C GLU A 182 14.49 21.91 25.32
N LEU A 183 15.57 21.31 24.79
CA LEU A 183 15.51 20.31 23.74
C LEU A 183 14.68 19.09 24.16
N GLN A 184 14.67 18.75 25.45
CA GLN A 184 13.84 17.66 25.95
C GLN A 184 12.34 17.90 25.68
N GLU A 185 11.87 19.15 25.79
CA GLU A 185 10.47 19.49 25.49
C GLU A 185 10.15 19.34 24.00
N VAL A 186 11.11 19.63 23.12
CA VAL A 186 10.97 19.39 21.68
C VAL A 186 10.81 17.90 21.42
N VAL A 187 11.64 17.05 22.02
CA VAL A 187 11.56 15.58 21.87
C VAL A 187 10.22 15.05 22.38
N THR A 188 9.72 15.56 23.50
CA THR A 188 8.39 15.21 24.00
C THR A 188 7.29 15.52 22.98
N ILE A 189 7.34 16.69 22.33
CA ILE A 189 6.39 17.05 21.28
C ILE A 189 6.55 16.15 20.05
N VAL A 190 7.77 15.81 19.65
CA VAL A 190 8.00 14.87 18.54
C VAL A 190 7.36 13.51 18.86
N ALA A 191 7.57 12.97 20.07
CA ALA A 191 6.95 11.72 20.50
C ALA A 191 5.41 11.79 20.50
N GLU A 192 4.84 12.89 21.00
CA GLU A 192 3.40 13.15 20.97
C GLU A 192 2.86 13.14 19.53
N LYS A 193 3.52 13.84 18.62
CA LYS A 193 3.05 13.98 17.23
C LYS A 193 3.21 12.71 16.42
N LEU A 194 4.30 11.97 16.60
CA LEU A 194 4.44 10.65 15.98
C LEU A 194 3.36 9.67 16.49
N LYS A 195 3.02 9.73 17.79
CA LYS A 195 1.91 8.93 18.35
C LYS A 195 0.55 9.32 17.77
N GLU A 196 0.24 10.61 17.67
CA GLU A 196 -0.99 11.12 17.02
C GLU A 196 -1.08 10.68 15.56
N LEU A 197 0.06 10.60 14.87
CA LEU A 197 0.18 10.08 13.52
C LEU A 197 0.13 8.54 13.44
N GLY A 198 -0.04 7.84 14.56
CA GLY A 198 -0.19 6.38 14.60
C GLY A 198 1.12 5.60 14.44
N VAL A 199 2.27 6.24 14.66
CA VAL A 199 3.55 5.53 14.76
C VAL A 199 3.55 4.68 16.03
N ILE A 200 3.84 3.39 15.87
CA ILE A 200 3.93 2.42 16.97
C ILE A 200 5.39 2.36 17.41
N PHE A 201 5.63 2.42 18.71
CA PHE A 201 6.98 2.37 19.29
C PHE A 201 7.14 1.06 20.06
N ASP A 202 8.09 0.23 19.63
CA ASP A 202 8.24 -1.13 20.18
C ASP A 202 9.21 -1.20 21.37
N ALA A 203 10.07 -0.20 21.60
CA ALA A 203 11.21 -0.35 22.51
C ALA A 203 11.69 0.91 23.26
N GLY A 204 10.81 1.88 23.55
CA GLY A 204 11.15 2.94 24.52
C GLY A 204 10.94 4.39 24.11
N GLY A 205 10.18 4.61 23.04
CA GLY A 205 9.81 5.95 22.60
C GLY A 205 10.77 6.55 21.60
N VAL A 206 10.71 7.87 21.47
CA VAL A 206 11.51 8.62 20.48
C VAL A 206 12.81 9.04 21.13
N ILE A 207 13.91 8.86 20.39
CA ILE A 207 15.24 9.27 20.79
C ILE A 207 15.75 10.32 19.81
N LEU A 208 16.05 11.51 20.29
CA LEU A 208 16.88 12.46 19.56
C LEU A 208 18.34 12.27 19.98
N CYS A 209 19.21 12.05 19.01
CA CYS A 209 20.65 11.88 19.19
C CYS A 209 21.37 13.20 18.89
N THR A 210 22.16 13.68 19.86
CA THR A 210 23.17 14.72 19.61
C THR A 210 24.56 14.13 19.80
N TYR A 211 25.47 14.46 18.88
CA TYR A 211 26.79 13.84 18.79
C TYR A 211 27.91 14.76 19.28
N PHE A 212 28.96 14.17 19.83
CA PHE A 212 30.18 14.89 20.17
C PHE A 212 31.14 14.91 18.96
N PRO A 213 31.84 16.02 18.68
CA PRO A 213 32.71 16.12 17.52
C PRO A 213 33.90 15.15 17.52
N ASP A 214 34.44 14.84 18.70
CA ASP A 214 35.73 14.19 18.85
C ASP A 214 35.64 12.71 19.23
N ASN A 215 34.43 12.17 19.40
CA ASN A 215 34.23 10.76 19.76
C ASN A 215 32.88 10.21 19.23
N LYS A 216 32.65 8.92 19.46
CA LYS A 216 31.42 8.22 19.07
C LYS A 216 30.37 8.13 20.17
N ASP A 217 30.59 8.81 21.30
CA ASP A 217 29.60 8.86 22.37
C ASP A 217 28.36 9.59 21.85
N VAL A 218 27.20 9.22 22.36
CA VAL A 218 25.93 9.82 21.94
C VAL A 218 25.18 10.29 23.16
N MET A 219 24.64 11.49 23.06
CA MET A 219 23.67 11.98 24.02
C MET A 219 22.27 11.67 23.48
N HIS A 220 21.55 10.79 24.18
CA HIS A 220 20.18 10.41 23.85
C HIS A 220 19.20 11.23 24.66
N TRP A 221 18.34 11.98 23.97
CA TRP A 221 17.20 12.68 24.53
C TRP A 221 15.97 11.82 24.23
N ILE A 222 15.41 11.20 25.26
CA ILE A 222 14.42 10.13 25.13
C ILE A 222 13.09 10.61 25.70
N ALA A 223 12.00 10.37 24.97
CA ALA A 223 10.64 10.55 25.48
C ALA A 223 9.80 9.29 25.22
N ALA A 224 9.31 8.70 26.31
CA ALA A 224 8.46 7.51 26.22
C ALA A 224 7.11 7.84 25.55
N PRO A 225 6.49 6.88 24.83
CA PRO A 225 5.22 7.10 24.12
C PRO A 225 4.03 7.36 25.05
N ASP A 226 4.10 6.87 26.28
CA ASP A 226 3.11 7.09 27.34
C ASP A 226 3.51 8.21 28.30
N PHE A 227 4.62 8.91 28.00
CA PHE A 227 5.23 9.95 28.83
C PHE A 227 5.61 9.47 30.25
N SER A 228 5.71 8.16 30.48
CA SER A 228 6.11 7.59 31.77
C SER A 228 7.55 7.95 32.17
N TYR A 229 8.40 8.22 31.18
CA TYR A 229 9.73 8.78 31.37
C TYR A 229 10.13 9.67 30.21
N SER A 230 10.94 10.66 30.53
CA SER A 230 11.50 11.63 29.59
C SER A 230 12.79 12.14 30.18
N GLY A 231 13.89 12.09 29.43
CA GLY A 231 15.19 12.45 29.96
C GLY A 231 16.34 12.37 28.97
N LYS A 232 17.48 12.85 29.43
CA LYS A 232 18.73 12.91 28.69
C LYS A 232 19.73 11.92 29.28
N TYR A 233 20.32 11.07 28.44
CA TYR A 233 21.16 9.95 28.82
C TYR A 233 22.43 9.94 27.97
N LEU A 234 23.60 10.04 28.61
CA LEU A 234 24.87 9.81 27.94
C LEU A 234 25.07 8.30 27.74
N VAL A 235 25.28 7.91 26.50
CA VAL A 235 25.66 6.54 26.10
C VAL A 235 27.06 6.58 25.51
N PRO A 236 28.10 6.24 26.30
CA PRO A 236 29.45 6.08 25.77
C PRO A 236 29.49 5.02 24.68
N TYR A 237 30.34 5.20 23.67
CA TYR A 237 30.48 4.21 22.61
C TYR A 237 31.08 2.89 23.14
N PHE A 238 30.47 1.80 22.70
CA PHE A 238 30.99 0.45 22.85
C PHE A 238 30.70 -0.36 21.59
N GLN A 239 31.52 -1.38 21.34
CA GLN A 239 31.39 -2.21 20.16
C GLN A 239 30.16 -3.12 20.29
N ASN A 240 29.18 -2.91 19.42
CA ASN A 240 27.96 -3.71 19.31
C ASN A 240 27.33 -3.44 17.94
N PRO A 241 26.72 -4.45 17.28
CA PRO A 241 26.13 -4.28 15.95
C PRO A 241 25.12 -3.12 15.84
N ILE A 242 24.31 -2.85 16.86
CA ILE A 242 23.34 -1.75 16.86
C ILE A 242 24.05 -0.39 16.72
N PHE A 243 25.11 -0.18 17.50
CA PHE A 243 25.85 1.08 17.50
C PHE A 243 26.75 1.20 16.27
N ASP A 244 27.40 0.11 15.86
CA ASP A 244 28.29 0.10 14.72
C ASP A 244 27.52 0.36 13.41
N ASP A 245 26.42 -0.36 13.17
CA ASP A 245 25.62 -0.19 11.96
C ASP A 245 24.97 1.20 11.88
N ALA A 246 24.50 1.74 13.01
CA ALA A 246 23.93 3.08 13.07
C ALA A 246 24.98 4.16 12.76
N TRP A 247 26.20 4.03 13.31
CA TRP A 247 27.30 4.93 13.00
C TRP A 247 27.78 4.80 11.56
N GLU A 248 27.87 3.59 11.02
CA GLU A 248 28.22 3.35 9.61
C GLU A 248 27.21 4.01 8.67
N SER A 249 25.91 3.84 8.91
CA SER A 249 24.86 4.48 8.12
C SER A 249 24.92 6.01 8.19
N LYS A 250 25.08 6.57 9.40
CA LYS A 250 25.21 8.02 9.58
C LYS A 250 26.44 8.57 8.86
N LEU A 251 27.60 7.93 9.01
CA LEU A 251 28.86 8.35 8.38
C LEU A 251 28.85 8.14 6.87
N GLY A 252 28.09 7.17 6.38
CA GLY A 252 27.82 6.95 4.96
C GLY A 252 26.98 8.06 4.31
N GLY A 253 26.31 8.88 5.12
CA GLY A 253 25.45 9.97 4.63
C GLY A 253 24.06 9.51 4.22
N ASP A 254 23.59 8.36 4.74
CA ASP A 254 22.24 7.89 4.50
C ASP A 254 21.22 8.87 5.09
N ALA A 255 20.11 9.11 4.38
CA ALA A 255 19.02 9.93 4.94
C ALA A 255 18.17 9.13 5.96
N TYR A 256 18.09 7.81 5.78
CA TYR A 256 17.26 6.92 6.56
C TYR A 256 17.93 5.55 6.73
N PHE A 257 17.85 5.02 7.94
CA PHE A 257 18.32 3.69 8.32
C PHE A 257 17.18 2.90 8.96
N SER A 258 17.06 1.62 8.65
CA SER A 258 16.15 0.72 9.36
C SER A 258 16.69 -0.69 9.35
N LYS A 259 16.93 -1.27 10.53
CA LYS A 259 17.45 -2.63 10.65
C LYS A 259 16.83 -3.35 11.85
N GLU A 260 16.39 -4.58 11.63
CA GLU A 260 16.02 -5.50 12.69
C GLU A 260 17.29 -6.21 13.19
N PHE A 261 17.45 -6.26 14.51
CA PHE A 261 18.60 -6.87 15.18
C PHE A 261 18.18 -8.17 15.87
N SER A 262 19.12 -9.10 15.96
CA SER A 262 18.91 -10.36 16.67
C SER A 262 18.66 -10.10 18.16
N VAL A 263 17.96 -11.05 18.81
CA VAL A 263 17.74 -11.01 20.27
C VAL A 263 19.08 -11.03 21.03
N GLU A 264 20.09 -11.70 20.48
CA GLU A 264 21.44 -11.75 21.04
C GLU A 264 22.10 -10.36 21.02
N ASP A 265 22.12 -9.71 19.85
CA ASP A 265 22.75 -8.39 19.67
C ASP A 265 22.06 -7.31 20.50
N LYS A 266 20.73 -7.30 20.51
CA LYS A 266 19.95 -6.31 21.29
C LYS A 266 20.14 -6.50 22.79
N ASN A 267 20.15 -7.74 23.28
CA ASN A 267 20.27 -7.97 24.72
C ASN A 267 21.69 -7.67 25.18
N ALA A 268 22.71 -7.98 24.38
CA ALA A 268 24.08 -7.54 24.63
C ALA A 268 24.18 -6.00 24.70
N PHE A 269 23.52 -5.29 23.78
CA PHE A 269 23.46 -3.82 23.80
C PHE A 269 22.83 -3.29 25.08
N PHE A 270 21.60 -3.71 25.39
CA PHE A 270 20.86 -3.21 26.54
C PHE A 270 21.53 -3.56 27.87
N GLN A 271 22.05 -4.78 28.04
CA GLN A 271 22.78 -5.17 29.25
C GLN A 271 24.01 -4.29 29.48
N TYR A 272 24.83 -4.10 28.45
CA TYR A 272 26.01 -3.24 28.55
C TYR A 272 25.62 -1.79 28.86
N ALA A 273 24.63 -1.25 28.14
CA ALA A 273 24.16 0.11 28.37
C ALA A 273 23.60 0.31 29.79
N PHE A 274 22.82 -0.64 30.31
CA PHE A 274 22.29 -0.57 31.68
C PHE A 274 23.36 -0.60 32.77
N GLU A 275 24.53 -1.17 32.50
CA GLU A 275 25.63 -1.24 33.46
C GLU A 275 26.61 -0.06 33.34
N HIS A 276 26.93 0.35 32.10
CA HIS A 276 28.06 1.23 31.81
C HIS A 276 27.68 2.63 31.30
N SER A 277 26.38 2.95 31.19
CA SER A 277 25.91 4.26 30.73
C SER A 277 24.86 4.87 31.65
N ASP A 278 24.34 6.04 31.29
CA ASP A 278 23.21 6.65 32.01
C ASP A 278 21.92 5.83 31.90
N TYR A 279 21.85 4.84 31.01
CA TYR A 279 20.71 3.92 30.93
C TYR A 279 20.49 3.12 32.23
N LYS A 280 21.49 3.06 33.13
CA LYS A 280 21.32 2.54 34.49
C LYS A 280 20.19 3.23 35.26
N HIS A 281 19.85 4.47 34.90
CA HIS A 281 18.81 5.28 35.53
C HIS A 281 17.40 5.02 34.99
N PHE A 282 17.23 4.18 33.97
CA PHE A 282 15.90 3.80 33.51
C PHE A 282 15.10 3.04 34.57
N PRO A 283 13.76 3.17 34.58
CA PRO A 283 12.89 2.36 35.42
C PRO A 283 13.09 0.86 35.17
N GLU A 284 13.04 0.06 36.23
CA GLU A 284 13.25 -1.39 36.13
C GLU A 284 12.25 -2.07 35.18
N ALA A 285 10.99 -1.59 35.18
CA ALA A 285 9.97 -2.09 34.26
C ALA A 285 10.37 -1.92 32.78
N PHE A 286 11.04 -0.82 32.42
CA PHE A 286 11.55 -0.60 31.07
C PHE A 286 12.70 -1.57 30.75
N LYS A 287 13.65 -1.74 31.68
CA LYS A 287 14.78 -2.66 31.49
C LYS A 287 14.31 -4.09 31.24
N GLN A 288 13.34 -4.56 32.03
CA GLN A 288 12.72 -5.88 31.84
C GLN A 288 12.01 -5.98 30.49
N HIS A 289 11.22 -4.98 30.12
CA HIS A 289 10.52 -4.96 28.83
C HIS A 289 11.50 -5.02 27.64
N ALA A 290 12.56 -4.22 27.66
CA ALA A 290 13.58 -4.20 26.60
C ALA A 290 14.27 -5.56 26.43
N LEU A 291 14.62 -6.24 27.53
CA LEU A 291 15.27 -7.55 27.50
C LEU A 291 14.32 -8.68 27.07
N LEU A 292 13.04 -8.60 27.44
CA LEU A 292 12.01 -9.59 27.11
C LEU A 292 11.45 -9.45 25.68
N ALA A 293 11.64 -8.30 25.02
CA ALA A 293 11.17 -8.10 23.65
C ALA A 293 11.75 -9.19 22.72
N GLU A 294 10.95 -9.76 21.84
CA GLU A 294 11.42 -10.79 20.89
C GLU A 294 12.00 -10.19 19.60
N LYS A 295 11.79 -8.89 19.41
CA LYS A 295 12.24 -8.13 18.24
C LYS A 295 12.78 -6.77 18.66
N HIS A 296 13.72 -6.25 17.89
CA HIS A 296 14.18 -4.88 18.04
C HIS A 296 14.56 -4.33 16.67
N THR A 297 13.80 -3.35 16.22
CA THR A 297 14.07 -2.61 14.99
C THR A 297 14.51 -1.22 15.36
N LEU A 298 15.73 -0.85 14.94
CA LEU A 298 16.19 0.52 15.00
C LEU A 298 15.83 1.19 13.68
N SER A 299 15.02 2.25 13.72
CA SER A 299 14.77 3.12 12.57
C SER A 299 15.36 4.48 12.89
N ALA A 300 16.06 5.11 11.95
CA ALA A 300 16.69 6.40 12.21
C ALA A 300 16.61 7.30 10.98
N ALA A 301 16.41 8.59 11.22
CA ALA A 301 16.58 9.65 10.23
C ALA A 301 17.80 10.50 10.61
N TRP A 302 18.74 10.66 9.68
CA TRP A 302 20.03 11.32 9.92
C TRP A 302 20.11 12.71 9.27
N PRO A 303 19.83 13.79 10.01
CA PRO A 303 20.31 15.12 9.64
C PRO A 303 21.82 15.27 9.92
N GLU A 304 22.45 16.29 9.34
CA GLU A 304 23.92 16.49 9.37
C GLU A 304 24.54 16.35 10.77
N ASN A 305 23.93 16.99 11.77
CA ASN A 305 24.48 17.12 13.13
C ASN A 305 23.67 16.41 14.22
N SER A 306 22.64 15.64 13.87
CA SER A 306 21.79 14.95 14.85
C SER A 306 21.17 13.68 14.26
N GLY A 307 20.38 12.97 15.05
CA GLY A 307 19.59 11.81 14.61
C GLY A 307 18.25 11.80 15.32
N ILE A 308 17.20 11.30 14.68
CA ILE A 308 15.97 10.90 15.36
C ILE A 308 15.79 9.41 15.12
N ILE A 309 15.62 8.66 16.21
CA ILE A 309 15.48 7.21 16.28
C ILE A 309 14.14 6.87 16.96
#